data_AF-A0A7W1AFV1-F1
#
_entry.id   AF-A0A7W1AFV1-F1
#
_cell.length_a   1.000
_cell.length_b   1.000
_cell.length_c   1.000
_cell.angle_alpha   90.00
_cell.angle_beta   90.00
_cell.angle_gamma   90.00
#
_symmetry.space_group_name_H-M   'P 1'
#
loop_
_entity.id
_entity.type
_entity.pdbx_description
1 polymer ?
#
loop_
_entity_poly.entity_id
_entity_poly.type
_entity_poly.pdbx_seq_one_letter_code
_entity_poly.pdbx_strand_id
1 'polypeptide(L)'
;MYLVELRPGKEELFRTGDELAAAIRSGDVDMHSRIYHRATSKWISVTLHPQYKAIVADQPASPQVPPLERMAWTFFNDSADTLAGANDTAAPEEKGDGDGDPAWRRPLALSVTGGMLILGLQLAASGPRPPWAARDLQATSAAAQHPASTGAARAAGATLSYASAGDRWLGEESAVTMDDVDDAPAEPVRPKTSATILPARPRLGAKALLADVLPAKPVPAEKPAAAPAPASTPTVSSMLQRWTAAHDSARARLASGMRVARLNQLFAIGRLSPAGGVTETRMSLAVASNFVRVYRQQQRAIDYDFQDSFVAASKQQGWAPERVRDWYAKPAQQETVSLAALTTSLIEQMDSLLGMLDAQAGTYTLTKNTIKFEEPGAALAYSALRTRIIATVDSAKAQGGLEHTGPMSFLLQAIGTTRLPLAS
;
A
#
# COMPACT_ATOMS: atom_id res chain seq x y z
N MET A 1 -9.45 -4.41 -40.72
CA MET A 1 -10.42 -3.99 -39.70
C MET A 1 -10.29 -4.88 -38.47
N TYR A 2 -10.06 -4.27 -37.32
CA TYR A 2 -9.76 -4.90 -36.05
C TYR A 2 -10.76 -4.41 -35.01
N LEU A 3 -11.57 -5.32 -34.47
CA LEU A 3 -12.45 -5.02 -33.35
C LEU A 3 -11.70 -5.33 -32.06
N VAL A 4 -11.52 -4.32 -31.22
CA VAL A 4 -10.70 -4.41 -29.99
C VAL A 4 -11.55 -3.98 -28.80
N GLU A 5 -11.57 -4.81 -27.77
CA GLU A 5 -12.14 -4.50 -26.47
C GLU A 5 -11.03 -3.85 -25.62
N LEU A 6 -11.12 -2.53 -25.45
CA LEU A 6 -10.12 -1.75 -24.70
C LEU A 6 -10.23 -2.02 -23.20
N ARG A 7 -11.48 -2.07 -22.71
CA ARG A 7 -11.89 -2.43 -21.35
C ARG A 7 -13.16 -3.28 -21.44
N PRO A 8 -13.48 -4.10 -20.43
CA PRO A 8 -14.70 -4.89 -20.41
C PRO A 8 -15.93 -4.05 -20.81
N GLY A 9 -16.54 -4.36 -21.95
CA GLY A 9 -17.71 -3.65 -22.48
C GLY A 9 -17.46 -2.34 -23.24
N LYS A 10 -16.19 -1.94 -23.47
CA LYS A 10 -15.84 -0.84 -24.39
C LYS A 10 -15.12 -1.41 -25.61
N GLU A 11 -15.88 -1.61 -26.68
CA GLU A 11 -15.39 -2.07 -27.96
C GLU A 11 -15.13 -0.89 -28.91
N GLU A 12 -13.99 -0.93 -29.58
CA GLU A 12 -13.58 0.06 -30.57
C GLU A 12 -13.12 -0.63 -31.85
N LEU A 13 -13.43 0.00 -32.99
CA LEU A 13 -13.27 -0.60 -34.30
C LEU A 13 -12.25 0.19 -35.11
N PHE A 14 -11.06 -0.39 -35.28
CA PHE A 14 -9.98 0.17 -36.08
C PHE A 14 -10.08 -0.34 -37.52
N ARG A 15 -10.20 0.56 -38.48
CA ARG A 15 -10.42 0.22 -39.89
C ARG A 15 -9.16 -0.36 -40.52
N THR A 16 -8.01 0.23 -40.21
CA THR A 16 -6.70 -0.12 -40.79
C THR A 16 -5.72 -0.64 -39.73
N GLY A 17 -4.62 -1.26 -40.17
CA GLY A 17 -3.54 -1.68 -39.27
C GLY A 17 -2.81 -0.50 -38.66
N ASP A 18 -2.73 0.63 -39.39
CA ASP A 18 -2.08 1.85 -38.93
C ASP A 18 -2.85 2.54 -37.82
N GLU A 19 -4.19 2.53 -37.88
CA GLU A 19 -5.03 3.04 -36.80
C GLU A 19 -4.84 2.23 -35.51
N LEU A 20 -4.78 0.90 -35.62
CA LEU A 20 -4.48 0.03 -34.48
C LEU A 20 -3.06 0.30 -33.95
N ALA A 21 -2.08 0.48 -34.83
CA ALA A 21 -0.70 0.80 -34.45
C ALA A 21 -0.61 2.16 -33.74
N ALA A 22 -1.34 3.17 -34.21
CA ALA A 22 -1.43 4.46 -33.56
C ALA A 22 -2.04 4.35 -32.15
N ALA A 23 -3.12 3.56 -31.99
CA ALA A 23 -3.78 3.33 -30.71
C ALA A 23 -2.92 2.52 -29.71
N ILE A 24 -2.08 1.62 -30.19
CA ILE A 24 -1.09 0.92 -29.34
C ILE A 24 0.01 1.89 -28.91
N ARG A 25 0.50 2.74 -29.82
CA ARG A 25 1.54 3.74 -29.51
C ARG A 25 1.04 4.85 -28.59
N SER A 26 -0.24 5.24 -28.68
CA SER A 26 -0.86 6.20 -27.75
C SER A 26 -1.14 5.61 -26.37
N GLY A 27 -1.15 4.28 -26.24
CA GLY A 27 -1.50 3.57 -25.01
C GLY A 27 -3.00 3.39 -24.80
N ASP A 28 -3.83 3.70 -25.80
CA ASP A 28 -5.27 3.43 -25.73
C ASP A 28 -5.57 1.92 -25.75
N VAL A 29 -4.76 1.16 -26.51
CA VAL A 29 -4.76 -0.31 -26.53
C VAL A 29 -3.62 -0.83 -25.64
N ASP A 30 -3.97 -1.40 -24.50
CA ASP A 30 -3.03 -1.93 -23.51
C ASP A 30 -2.87 -3.46 -23.63
N MET A 31 -1.90 -4.06 -22.94
CA MET A 31 -1.67 -5.52 -22.85
C MET A 31 -2.90 -6.29 -22.35
N HIS A 32 -3.79 -5.62 -21.61
CA HIS A 32 -5.05 -6.18 -21.11
C HIS A 32 -6.19 -6.16 -22.13
N SER A 33 -6.05 -5.42 -23.23
CA SER A 33 -7.06 -5.36 -24.29
C SER A 33 -7.17 -6.70 -25.02
N ARG A 34 -8.37 -6.96 -25.56
CA ARG A 34 -8.66 -8.18 -26.32
C ARG A 34 -9.00 -7.80 -27.75
N ILE A 35 -8.59 -8.62 -28.71
CA ILE A 35 -8.89 -8.43 -30.12
C ILE A 35 -9.75 -9.59 -30.61
N TYR A 36 -10.79 -9.26 -31.39
CA TYR A 36 -11.68 -10.27 -31.94
C TYR A 36 -11.01 -10.92 -33.15
N HIS A 37 -10.72 -12.22 -33.04
CA HIS A 37 -10.12 -12.98 -34.11
C HIS A 37 -11.20 -13.59 -35.02
N ARG A 38 -11.35 -13.02 -36.22
CA ARG A 38 -12.45 -13.35 -37.15
C ARG A 38 -12.48 -14.82 -37.58
N ALA A 39 -11.33 -15.47 -37.76
CA ALA A 39 -11.28 -16.85 -38.23
C ALA A 39 -11.75 -17.86 -37.17
N THR A 40 -11.59 -17.54 -35.88
CA THR A 40 -11.97 -18.42 -34.76
C THR A 40 -13.22 -17.94 -34.04
N SER A 41 -13.78 -16.80 -34.43
CA SER A 41 -14.91 -16.13 -33.77
C SER A 41 -14.74 -16.02 -32.25
N LYS A 42 -13.53 -15.66 -31.81
CA LYS A 42 -13.14 -15.61 -30.39
C LYS A 42 -12.35 -14.36 -30.09
N TRP A 43 -12.60 -13.79 -28.91
CA TRP A 43 -11.74 -12.77 -28.31
C TRP A 43 -10.46 -13.42 -27.81
N ILE A 44 -9.32 -12.89 -28.26
CA ILE A 44 -7.99 -13.30 -27.81
C ILE A 44 -7.27 -12.09 -27.20
N SER A 45 -6.31 -12.30 -26.29
CA SER A 45 -5.49 -11.19 -25.79
C SER A 45 -4.75 -10.53 -26.96
N VAL A 46 -4.69 -9.20 -26.97
CA VAL A 46 -3.99 -8.45 -28.01
C VAL A 46 -2.51 -8.86 -28.13
N THR A 47 -1.89 -9.26 -27.01
CA THR A 47 -0.49 -9.74 -26.94
C THR A 47 -0.21 -11.01 -27.77
N LEU A 48 -1.25 -11.81 -28.06
CA LEU A 48 -1.14 -13.02 -28.87
C LEU A 48 -1.31 -12.74 -30.36
N HIS A 49 -1.79 -11.55 -30.75
CA HIS A 49 -2.06 -11.24 -32.14
C HIS A 49 -0.75 -10.96 -32.90
N PRO A 50 -0.51 -11.57 -34.08
CA PRO A 50 0.74 -11.41 -34.83
C PRO A 50 1.08 -9.94 -35.13
N GLN A 51 0.06 -9.14 -35.44
CA GLN A 51 0.24 -7.74 -35.78
C GLN A 51 0.61 -6.85 -34.58
N TYR A 52 0.12 -7.18 -33.38
CA TYR A 52 0.52 -6.48 -32.16
C TYR A 52 2.02 -6.72 -31.90
N LYS A 53 2.48 -7.96 -32.06
CA LYS A 53 3.91 -8.29 -31.93
C LYS A 53 4.77 -7.54 -32.93
N ALA A 54 4.32 -7.44 -34.18
CA ALA A 54 5.02 -6.66 -35.22
C ALA A 54 5.09 -5.17 -34.84
N ILE A 55 3.98 -4.57 -34.41
CA ILE A 55 3.92 -3.15 -34.02
C ILE A 55 4.81 -2.85 -32.80
N VAL A 56 4.81 -3.73 -31.80
CA VAL A 56 5.66 -3.59 -30.60
C VAL A 56 7.14 -3.80 -30.94
N ALA A 57 7.47 -4.70 -31.88
CA ALA A 57 8.84 -4.91 -32.36
C ALA A 57 9.34 -3.72 -33.22
N ASP A 58 8.46 -3.15 -34.04
CA ASP A 58 8.74 -1.97 -34.88
C ASP A 58 8.68 -0.66 -34.10
N GLN A 59 8.30 -0.68 -32.82
CA GLN A 59 8.27 0.51 -32.00
C GLN A 59 9.71 1.02 -31.88
N PRO A 60 10.05 2.18 -32.50
CA PRO A 60 11.38 2.72 -32.38
C PRO A 60 11.61 2.91 -30.89
N ALA A 61 12.68 2.32 -30.36
CA ALA A 61 13.10 2.53 -28.98
C ALA A 61 13.01 4.04 -28.76
N SER A 62 12.03 4.47 -27.94
CA SER A 62 11.75 5.90 -27.70
C SER A 62 13.08 6.60 -27.55
N PRO A 63 13.33 7.74 -28.24
CA PRO A 63 14.65 8.35 -28.39
C PRO A 63 15.34 8.23 -27.06
N GLN A 64 16.25 7.26 -27.01
CA GLN A 64 16.97 6.98 -25.79
C GLN A 64 17.61 8.31 -25.50
N VAL A 65 17.23 8.91 -24.36
CA VAL A 65 18.12 9.84 -23.66
C VAL A 65 19.51 9.25 -23.89
N PRO A 66 20.43 9.99 -24.55
CA PRO A 66 21.68 9.43 -25.05
C PRO A 66 22.24 8.58 -23.93
N PRO A 67 22.71 7.34 -24.22
CA PRO A 67 23.08 6.42 -23.18
C PRO A 67 24.04 7.16 -22.27
N LEU A 68 23.54 7.60 -21.11
CA LEU A 68 24.33 7.63 -19.90
C LEU A 68 24.95 6.26 -19.97
N GLU A 69 26.26 6.24 -20.23
CA GLU A 69 27.05 5.03 -20.30
C GLU A 69 26.43 4.10 -19.29
N ARG A 70 25.96 2.93 -19.76
CA ARG A 70 25.45 1.92 -18.85
C ARG A 70 26.65 1.62 -17.96
N MET A 71 26.79 2.38 -16.88
CA MET A 71 27.47 2.00 -15.68
C MET A 71 26.81 0.68 -15.40
N ALA A 72 27.52 -0.38 -15.78
CA ALA A 72 27.30 -1.70 -15.27
C ALA A 72 26.93 -1.48 -13.81
N TRP A 73 25.74 -1.92 -13.41
CA TRP A 73 25.31 -1.89 -12.03
C TRP A 73 26.28 -2.77 -11.23
N THR A 74 27.44 -2.19 -10.96
CA THR A 74 28.45 -2.58 -10.00
C THR A 74 28.09 -1.90 -8.69
N PHE A 75 26.80 -1.88 -8.36
CA PHE A 75 26.29 -1.40 -7.06
C PHE A 75 26.13 -2.53 -6.04
N PHE A 76 26.56 -3.76 -6.36
CA PHE A 76 26.51 -4.90 -5.42
C PHE A 76 27.87 -5.52 -5.10
N ASN A 77 28.99 -4.83 -5.40
CA ASN A 77 30.32 -5.29 -4.98
C ASN A 77 31.11 -4.29 -4.13
N ASP A 78 30.51 -3.20 -3.67
CA ASP A 78 31.26 -2.20 -2.88
C ASP A 78 30.43 -1.54 -1.77
N SER A 79 29.87 -2.36 -0.89
CA SER A 79 29.36 -1.88 0.40
C SER A 79 29.89 -2.80 1.49
N ALA A 80 31.20 -2.76 1.64
CA ALA A 80 31.88 -3.15 2.87
C ALA A 80 33.00 -2.18 3.26
N ASP A 81 33.63 -1.43 2.35
CA ASP A 81 34.67 -0.48 2.75
C ASP A 81 34.81 0.72 1.78
N THR A 82 35.14 1.88 2.35
CA THR A 82 35.60 3.13 1.69
C THR A 82 34.57 4.04 0.99
N LEU A 83 34.03 5.00 1.76
CA LEU A 83 33.60 6.31 1.25
C LEU A 83 34.50 7.40 1.84
N ALA A 84 35.65 7.62 1.21
CA ALA A 84 36.55 8.73 1.51
C ALA A 84 37.00 9.39 0.20
N GLY A 85 36.71 10.68 0.06
CA GLY A 85 37.40 11.55 -0.90
C GLY A 85 36.58 12.02 -2.09
N ALA A 86 35.82 13.10 -1.91
CA ALA A 86 35.51 14.04 -2.99
C ALA A 86 35.10 15.40 -2.42
N ASN A 87 36.10 16.25 -2.17
CA ASN A 87 36.15 17.71 -2.39
C ASN A 87 36.95 18.40 -1.28
N ASP A 88 38.18 18.80 -1.63
CA ASP A 88 38.76 20.06 -1.19
C ASP A 88 39.74 20.52 -2.26
N THR A 89 39.34 21.51 -3.06
CA THR A 89 40.26 22.27 -3.91
C THR A 89 40.87 23.36 -3.01
N ALA A 90 41.96 23.01 -2.34
CA ALA A 90 42.78 23.96 -1.60
C ALA A 90 43.51 24.89 -2.57
N ALA A 91 43.44 26.19 -2.28
CA ALA A 91 44.23 27.24 -2.91
C ALA A 91 45.73 27.01 -2.65
N PRO A 92 46.62 27.26 -3.64
CA PRO A 92 48.03 27.43 -3.35
C PRO A 92 48.33 28.88 -3.00
N GLU A 93 49.07 29.02 -1.91
CA GLU A 93 49.74 30.24 -1.48
C GLU A 93 50.66 30.82 -2.56
N GLU A 94 50.72 32.13 -2.46
CA GLU A 94 51.49 33.12 -3.19
C GLU A 94 52.99 32.99 -2.93
N LYS A 95 53.78 32.83 -4.00
CA LYS A 95 55.18 33.28 -4.03
C LYS A 95 55.58 33.66 -5.45
N GLY A 96 55.73 34.96 -5.68
CA GLY A 96 56.12 35.56 -6.96
C GLY A 96 57.58 35.27 -7.33
N ASP A 97 57.84 35.09 -8.63
CA ASP A 97 58.36 36.12 -9.55
C ASP A 97 58.85 35.42 -10.83
N GLY A 98 58.42 35.90 -12.01
CA GLY A 98 58.96 35.43 -13.29
C GLY A 98 58.00 35.49 -14.48
N ASP A 99 57.74 36.71 -14.96
CA ASP A 99 57.65 37.14 -16.36
C ASP A 99 57.22 36.13 -17.46
N GLY A 100 56.07 36.39 -18.12
CA GLY A 100 55.67 35.72 -19.37
C GLY A 100 54.16 35.58 -19.63
N ASP A 101 53.64 36.45 -20.48
CA ASP A 101 52.26 36.67 -21.02
C ASP A 101 51.32 35.47 -21.39
N PRO A 102 50.01 35.75 -21.63
CA PRO A 102 48.90 34.84 -21.34
C PRO A 102 48.26 34.14 -22.55
N ALA A 103 47.70 32.94 -22.32
CA ALA A 103 46.79 32.29 -23.27
C ALA A 103 45.57 31.69 -22.55
N TRP A 104 44.45 32.42 -22.66
CA TRP A 104 43.06 31.94 -22.75
C TRP A 104 42.78 30.47 -22.39
N ARG A 105 42.06 30.24 -21.28
CA ARG A 105 40.95 29.28 -21.15
C ARG A 105 40.25 29.40 -19.79
N ARG A 106 39.01 29.89 -19.79
CA ARG A 106 37.97 29.53 -18.82
C ARG A 106 37.18 28.33 -19.39
N PRO A 107 36.52 27.47 -18.60
CA PRO A 107 35.24 27.85 -18.00
C PRO A 107 35.00 27.40 -16.55
N LEU A 108 34.35 28.31 -15.81
CA LEU A 108 33.28 28.10 -14.83
C LEU A 108 32.83 26.65 -14.58
N ALA A 109 33.00 26.19 -13.33
CA ALA A 109 32.16 25.17 -12.69
C ALA A 109 31.39 25.83 -11.53
N LEU A 110 30.34 26.58 -11.88
CA LEU A 110 29.12 26.66 -11.10
C LEU A 110 28.33 25.41 -11.50
N SER A 111 27.80 24.61 -10.57
CA SER A 111 26.40 24.72 -10.15
C SER A 111 26.02 23.33 -9.60
N VAL A 112 25.39 23.24 -8.43
CA VAL A 112 23.92 23.07 -8.28
C VAL A 112 23.56 21.63 -7.93
N THR A 113 23.26 21.46 -6.63
CA THR A 113 22.19 20.61 -6.04
C THR A 113 22.27 19.09 -6.21
N GLY A 114 22.12 18.26 -5.17
CA GLY A 114 21.36 18.49 -3.95
C GLY A 114 19.86 18.54 -4.24
N GLY A 115 19.28 17.45 -4.75
CA GLY A 115 17.84 17.40 -4.99
C GLY A 115 17.35 16.17 -5.77
N MET A 116 17.18 15.03 -5.09
CA MET A 116 16.16 14.04 -5.47
C MET A 116 15.72 13.16 -4.29
N LEU A 117 15.30 13.81 -3.22
CA LEU A 117 14.35 13.29 -2.25
C LEU A 117 13.28 14.39 -2.19
N ILE A 118 12.00 14.02 -2.35
CA ILE A 118 10.83 14.87 -2.68
C ILE A 118 10.52 14.91 -4.19
N LEU A 119 10.03 13.80 -4.75
CA LEU A 119 9.03 13.85 -5.82
C LEU A 119 8.25 12.52 -5.83
N GLY A 120 7.24 12.43 -4.98
CA GLY A 120 6.37 11.25 -4.88
C GLY A 120 5.05 11.53 -4.15
N LEU A 121 4.68 12.79 -4.00
CA LEU A 121 3.39 13.23 -3.46
C LEU A 121 3.01 14.45 -4.29
N GLN A 122 2.09 14.28 -5.24
CA GLN A 122 1.20 15.29 -5.86
C GLN A 122 0.81 14.78 -7.26
N LEU A 123 -0.30 14.04 -7.34
CA LEU A 123 -1.21 13.95 -8.49
C LEU A 123 -2.34 12.97 -8.14
N ALA A 124 -3.46 13.49 -7.64
CA ALA A 124 -4.84 13.05 -7.94
C ALA A 124 -5.82 13.49 -6.84
N ALA A 125 -6.26 14.75 -6.87
CA ALA A 125 -7.49 15.17 -6.21
C ALA A 125 -8.07 16.43 -6.86
N SER A 126 -8.51 16.32 -8.12
CA SER A 126 -9.50 17.26 -8.71
C SER A 126 -10.10 16.66 -9.98
N GLY A 127 -10.93 15.62 -9.81
CA GLY A 127 -11.85 15.16 -10.84
C GLY A 127 -13.28 15.57 -10.48
N PRO A 128 -14.16 15.89 -11.45
CA PRO A 128 -15.54 16.25 -11.21
C PRO A 128 -16.29 15.09 -10.52
N ARG A 129 -17.10 15.43 -9.51
CA ARG A 129 -17.92 14.47 -8.77
C ARG A 129 -18.86 13.72 -9.73
N PRO A 130 -19.02 12.40 -9.60
CA PRO A 130 -19.89 11.63 -10.47
C PRO A 130 -21.39 11.93 -10.17
N PRO A 131 -22.26 11.94 -11.19
CA PRO A 131 -23.66 12.39 -11.10
C PRO A 131 -24.63 11.44 -10.39
N TRP A 132 -24.15 10.45 -9.62
CA TRP A 132 -25.01 9.54 -8.87
C TRP A 132 -25.19 9.91 -7.39
N ALA A 133 -24.53 10.97 -6.92
CA ALA A 133 -24.64 11.45 -5.53
C ALA A 133 -25.91 12.30 -5.24
N ALA A 134 -26.78 12.51 -6.23
CA ALA A 134 -28.09 13.13 -6.04
C ALA A 134 -29.18 12.16 -6.51
N ARG A 135 -29.68 11.35 -5.58
CA ARG A 135 -30.99 10.70 -5.74
C ARG A 135 -31.83 11.05 -4.54
N ASP A 136 -32.62 12.10 -4.74
CA ASP A 136 -33.77 12.40 -3.91
C ASP A 136 -34.72 11.20 -3.90
N LEU A 137 -35.08 10.78 -2.70
CA LEU A 137 -36.19 9.88 -2.43
C LEU A 137 -37.49 10.62 -2.73
N GLN A 138 -37.96 10.55 -3.98
CA GLN A 138 -39.35 10.89 -4.30
C GLN A 138 -40.17 9.61 -4.36
N ALA A 139 -41.04 9.48 -3.36
CA ALA A 139 -42.13 8.53 -3.32
C ALA A 139 -43.08 8.76 -4.51
N THR A 140 -43.34 7.70 -5.28
CA THR A 140 -44.50 7.64 -6.17
C THR A 140 -45.29 6.37 -5.89
N SER A 141 -46.37 6.59 -5.17
CA SER A 141 -47.58 5.78 -5.14
C SER A 141 -48.23 5.71 -6.53
N ALA A 142 -48.43 4.50 -7.05
CA ALA A 142 -49.44 4.15 -8.07
C ALA A 142 -49.72 2.64 -7.91
N ALA A 143 -50.83 2.20 -7.31
CA ALA A 143 -52.19 2.17 -7.85
C ALA A 143 -52.32 1.31 -9.12
N ALA A 144 -52.87 0.10 -8.90
CA ALA A 144 -53.70 -0.72 -9.76
C ALA A 144 -53.21 -1.11 -11.17
N GLN A 145 -53.10 -2.43 -11.41
CA GLN A 145 -53.93 -3.12 -12.41
C GLN A 145 -53.76 -4.65 -12.31
N HIS A 146 -54.89 -5.34 -12.14
CA HIS A 146 -55.05 -6.79 -12.37
C HIS A 146 -54.82 -7.13 -13.84
N PRO A 147 -54.45 -8.39 -14.16
CA PRO A 147 -55.47 -9.26 -14.74
C PRO A 147 -55.48 -10.72 -14.27
N ALA A 148 -56.71 -11.21 -14.14
CA ALA A 148 -57.28 -12.53 -14.38
C ALA A 148 -56.37 -13.78 -14.51
N SER A 149 -56.46 -14.60 -13.46
CA SER A 149 -56.76 -16.04 -13.44
C SER A 149 -56.81 -16.86 -14.74
N THR A 150 -55.99 -17.91 -14.79
CA THR A 150 -56.27 -19.32 -15.17
C THR A 150 -55.13 -20.13 -14.54
N GLY A 151 -55.24 -21.31 -13.93
CA GLY A 151 -56.29 -22.28 -13.65
C GLY A 151 -55.57 -23.53 -13.07
N ALA A 152 -56.35 -24.42 -12.44
CA ALA A 152 -56.02 -25.81 -12.12
C ALA A 152 -55.12 -26.14 -10.88
N ALA A 153 -55.84 -26.45 -9.79
CA ALA A 153 -55.90 -27.78 -9.18
C ALA A 153 -54.74 -28.31 -8.31
N ARG A 154 -55.13 -28.51 -7.03
CA ARG A 154 -55.06 -29.78 -6.27
C ARG A 154 -54.03 -29.86 -5.13
N ALA A 155 -54.57 -29.62 -3.93
CA ALA A 155 -54.47 -30.42 -2.70
C ALA A 155 -53.10 -30.94 -2.23
N ALA A 156 -52.64 -30.41 -1.10
CA ALA A 156 -52.31 -31.18 0.09
C ALA A 156 -52.19 -30.22 1.29
N GLY A 157 -52.85 -30.57 2.39
CA GLY A 157 -52.89 -29.74 3.59
C GLY A 157 -51.58 -29.75 4.38
N ALA A 158 -51.30 -28.64 5.05
CA ALA A 158 -50.50 -28.59 6.26
C ALA A 158 -50.95 -27.37 7.08
N THR A 159 -51.83 -27.61 8.04
CA THR A 159 -52.16 -26.70 9.14
C THR A 159 -51.05 -26.80 10.21
N LEU A 160 -50.29 -25.73 10.42
CA LEU A 160 -49.46 -25.48 11.60
C LEU A 160 -49.69 -24.01 11.96
N SER A 161 -50.74 -23.72 12.74
CA SER A 161 -50.76 -23.74 14.21
C SER A 161 -49.79 -22.74 14.84
N TYR A 162 -50.38 -21.61 15.23
CA TYR A 162 -49.84 -20.57 16.10
C TYR A 162 -49.65 -21.13 17.52
N ALA A 163 -48.46 -20.96 18.08
CA ALA A 163 -48.19 -20.89 19.51
C ALA A 163 -47.20 -19.72 19.68
N SER A 164 -47.52 -18.56 20.24
CA SER A 164 -48.21 -18.25 21.50
C SER A 164 -47.64 -19.04 22.68
N ALA A 165 -46.47 -18.61 23.15
CA ALA A 165 -46.02 -18.82 24.52
C ALA A 165 -45.71 -17.44 25.10
N GLY A 166 -46.61 -16.97 25.97
CA GLY A 166 -46.30 -15.98 26.98
C GLY A 166 -46.07 -16.72 28.30
N ASP A 167 -45.09 -16.27 29.07
CA ASP A 167 -45.08 -16.30 30.52
C ASP A 167 -44.13 -15.16 30.96
N ARG A 168 -44.65 -14.06 31.49
CA ARG A 168 -45.06 -13.87 32.89
C ARG A 168 -43.85 -13.79 33.82
N TRP A 169 -43.34 -12.55 33.96
CA TRP A 169 -42.61 -12.13 35.16
C TRP A 169 -43.27 -10.85 35.69
N LEU A 170 -43.97 -11.03 36.80
CA LEU A 170 -44.54 -10.02 37.69
C LEU A 170 -43.62 -9.93 38.92
N GLY A 171 -43.51 -8.73 39.49
CA GLY A 171 -42.83 -8.45 40.76
C GLY A 171 -41.36 -8.07 40.53
N GLU A 172 -40.84 -6.94 41.01
CA GLU A 172 -41.11 -6.35 42.32
C GLU A 172 -40.83 -4.84 42.28
N GLU A 173 -41.80 -4.08 42.78
CA GLU A 173 -41.67 -2.67 43.12
C GLU A 173 -40.76 -2.56 44.35
N SER A 174 -39.76 -1.68 44.30
CA SER A 174 -39.11 -1.14 45.50
C SER A 174 -39.10 0.37 45.39
N ALA A 175 -40.15 0.95 45.99
CA ALA A 175 -40.16 2.33 46.41
C ALA A 175 -39.16 2.50 47.55
N VAL A 176 -38.18 3.37 47.35
CA VAL A 176 -37.42 3.98 48.45
C VAL A 176 -37.74 5.46 48.42
N THR A 177 -38.60 5.85 49.35
CA THR A 177 -38.94 7.22 49.73
C THR A 177 -38.02 7.67 50.86
N MET A 178 -37.65 8.96 50.78
CA MET A 178 -37.25 9.89 51.85
C MET A 178 -35.96 9.59 52.61
N ASP A 179 -35.01 10.52 52.58
CA ASP A 179 -34.98 11.51 53.65
C ASP A 179 -34.22 12.80 53.27
N ASP A 180 -34.70 13.88 53.87
CA ASP A 180 -34.27 15.27 53.82
C ASP A 180 -32.76 15.49 54.06
N VAL A 181 -32.15 16.39 53.28
CA VAL A 181 -31.05 17.23 53.79
C VAL A 181 -31.21 18.64 53.26
N ASP A 182 -31.29 19.54 54.24
CA ASP A 182 -31.47 20.97 54.23
C ASP A 182 -30.59 21.81 53.29
N ASP A 183 -31.21 22.94 53.00
CA ASP A 183 -30.83 24.15 52.31
C ASP A 183 -29.62 24.88 52.95
N ALA A 184 -28.64 25.27 52.13
CA ALA A 184 -27.72 26.37 52.44
C ALA A 184 -27.07 26.91 51.14
N PRO A 185 -27.23 28.21 50.81
CA PRO A 185 -26.62 28.79 49.62
C PRO A 185 -25.16 29.18 49.91
N ALA A 186 -24.22 28.41 49.36
CA ALA A 186 -22.81 28.77 49.37
C ALA A 186 -22.47 29.74 48.23
N GLU A 187 -21.81 30.84 48.59
CA GLU A 187 -21.33 31.91 47.73
C GLU A 187 -20.47 31.43 46.54
N PRO A 188 -20.49 32.16 45.40
CA PRO A 188 -19.61 31.87 44.28
C PRO A 188 -18.16 32.25 44.61
N VAL A 189 -17.36 31.26 45.00
CA VAL A 189 -15.90 31.38 45.09
C VAL A 189 -15.35 31.60 43.68
N ARG A 190 -14.89 32.83 43.43
CA ARG A 190 -14.17 33.21 42.21
C ARG A 190 -12.94 32.32 42.05
N PRO A 191 -12.73 31.66 40.89
CA PRO A 191 -11.49 30.92 40.67
C PRO A 191 -10.32 31.89 40.61
N LYS A 192 -9.39 31.75 41.56
CA LYS A 192 -8.08 32.39 41.52
C LYS A 192 -7.40 31.95 40.22
N THR A 193 -7.16 32.93 39.36
CA THR A 193 -6.38 32.82 38.13
C THR A 193 -4.95 32.43 38.51
N SER A 194 -4.70 31.13 38.59
CA SER A 194 -3.34 30.61 38.69
C SER A 194 -2.72 30.81 37.31
N ALA A 195 -1.77 31.73 37.25
CA ALA A 195 -0.98 31.95 36.05
C ALA A 195 -0.41 30.61 35.57
N THR A 196 -0.79 30.23 34.36
CA THR A 196 -0.21 29.11 33.63
C THR A 196 1.29 29.36 33.49
N ILE A 197 2.09 28.78 34.39
CA ILE A 197 3.52 28.62 34.21
C ILE A 197 3.67 27.58 33.09
N LEU A 198 3.69 28.07 31.84
CA LEU A 198 4.10 27.30 30.69
C LEU A 198 5.53 26.81 30.96
N PRO A 199 5.81 25.50 30.98
CA PRO A 199 7.18 25.03 31.00
C PRO A 199 7.86 25.60 29.77
N ALA A 200 8.95 26.34 29.98
CA ALA A 200 9.77 26.88 28.92
C ALA A 200 10.09 25.75 27.92
N ARG A 201 9.83 26.02 26.62
CA ARG A 201 10.15 25.08 25.54
C ARG A 201 11.59 24.58 25.75
N PRO A 202 11.83 23.27 25.82
CA PRO A 202 13.18 22.74 25.81
C PRO A 202 13.83 23.21 24.52
N ARG A 203 14.84 24.09 24.64
CA ARG A 203 15.67 24.48 23.51
C ARG A 203 16.48 23.26 23.13
N LEU A 204 15.97 22.48 22.17
CA LEU A 204 16.74 21.48 21.45
C LEU A 204 17.86 22.24 20.75
N GLY A 205 19.04 22.25 21.37
CA GLY A 205 20.24 22.81 20.77
C GLY A 205 20.52 22.04 19.50
N ALA A 206 20.48 22.71 18.34
CA ALA A 206 20.82 22.16 17.04
C ALA A 206 22.24 21.53 16.97
N LYS A 207 23.05 21.69 18.01
CA LYS A 207 24.37 21.08 18.14
C LYS A 207 24.34 19.61 18.61
N ALA A 208 23.26 19.12 19.23
CA ALA A 208 23.20 17.73 19.71
C ALA A 208 22.72 16.73 18.64
N LEU A 209 21.99 17.18 17.61
CA LEU A 209 21.54 16.33 16.49
C LEU A 209 22.52 16.31 15.30
N LEU A 210 23.52 17.20 15.30
CA LEU A 210 24.58 17.19 14.29
C LEU A 210 25.77 16.31 14.68
N ALA A 211 25.92 15.95 15.96
CA ALA A 211 27.07 15.17 16.42
C ALA A 211 26.99 13.66 16.07
N ASP A 212 25.77 13.13 15.85
CA ASP A 212 25.54 11.73 15.45
C ASP A 212 25.46 11.52 13.93
N VAL A 213 25.58 12.59 13.14
CA VAL A 213 25.54 12.56 11.66
C VAL A 213 26.85 13.06 11.05
N LEU A 214 27.82 13.48 11.88
CA LEU A 214 29.16 13.81 11.41
C LEU A 214 29.99 12.51 11.30
N PRO A 215 30.52 12.18 10.11
CA PRO A 215 31.37 11.01 9.93
C PRO A 215 32.59 11.12 10.84
N ALA A 216 33.01 9.97 11.38
CA ALA A 216 34.19 9.83 12.21
C ALA A 216 35.42 10.47 11.54
N LYS A 217 36.29 11.03 12.39
CA LYS A 217 37.61 11.59 12.07
C LYS A 217 38.30 10.77 10.96
N PRO A 218 38.80 11.41 9.88
CA PRO A 218 39.42 10.70 8.76
C PRO A 218 40.57 9.83 9.28
N VAL A 219 40.43 8.52 9.08
CA VAL A 219 41.49 7.55 9.29
C VAL A 219 42.62 7.91 8.31
N PRO A 220 43.89 7.98 8.75
CA PRO A 220 45.01 8.27 7.86
C PRO A 220 45.01 7.29 6.68
N ALA A 221 45.10 7.85 5.47
CA ALA A 221 45.05 7.15 4.20
C ALA A 221 45.94 5.89 4.21
N GLU A 222 45.31 4.74 4.38
CA GLU A 222 45.96 3.46 4.28
C GLU A 222 46.23 3.17 2.80
N LYS A 223 47.47 2.77 2.54
CA LYS A 223 48.08 2.42 1.25
C LYS A 223 47.07 1.82 0.25
N PRO A 224 47.05 2.25 -1.03
CA PRO A 224 46.11 1.75 -2.03
C PRO A 224 46.11 0.22 -2.06
N ALA A 225 44.99 -0.36 -1.63
CA ALA A 225 44.79 -1.79 -1.56
C ALA A 225 44.97 -2.39 -2.96
N ALA A 226 45.66 -3.53 -3.00
CA ALA A 226 45.93 -4.28 -4.22
C ALA A 226 44.66 -4.50 -5.05
N ALA A 227 44.82 -4.54 -6.38
CA ALA A 227 43.74 -4.71 -7.35
C ALA A 227 42.68 -5.73 -6.92
N PRO A 228 41.38 -5.45 -7.15
CA PRO A 228 40.29 -6.30 -6.69
C PRO A 228 40.49 -7.73 -7.22
N ALA A 229 40.47 -8.69 -6.30
CA ALA A 229 40.61 -10.10 -6.64
C ALA A 229 39.59 -10.50 -7.72
N PRO A 230 39.95 -11.41 -8.66
CA PRO A 230 39.04 -11.82 -9.73
C PRO A 230 37.72 -12.32 -9.15
N ALA A 231 36.61 -11.80 -9.68
CA ALA A 231 35.27 -12.12 -9.22
C ALA A 231 35.08 -13.64 -9.16
N SER A 232 34.84 -14.16 -7.96
CA SER A 232 34.66 -15.59 -7.74
C SER A 232 33.48 -16.10 -8.57
N THR A 233 33.69 -17.20 -9.28
CA THR A 233 32.68 -17.85 -10.12
C THR A 233 31.43 -18.12 -9.27
N PRO A 234 30.23 -17.66 -9.67
CA PRO A 234 29.07 -17.75 -8.80
C PRO A 234 28.72 -19.22 -8.57
N THR A 235 28.66 -19.65 -7.32
CA THR A 235 28.21 -21.00 -6.93
C THR A 235 26.72 -20.99 -6.61
N VAL A 236 26.04 -22.14 -6.67
CA VAL A 236 24.61 -22.26 -6.31
C VAL A 236 24.35 -21.74 -4.89
N SER A 237 25.21 -22.09 -3.94
CA SER A 237 25.11 -21.60 -2.55
C SER A 237 25.22 -20.08 -2.46
N SER A 238 26.17 -19.46 -3.17
CA SER A 238 26.28 -17.99 -3.21
C SER A 238 25.08 -17.30 -3.85
N MET A 239 24.42 -17.94 -4.82
CA MET A 239 23.19 -17.42 -5.43
C MET A 239 22.01 -17.52 -4.47
N LEU A 240 21.84 -18.65 -3.79
CA LEU A 240 20.80 -18.82 -2.77
C LEU A 240 20.96 -17.83 -1.62
N GLN A 241 22.18 -17.64 -1.12
CA GLN A 241 22.46 -16.67 -0.06
C GLN A 241 22.07 -15.24 -0.48
N ARG A 242 22.44 -14.82 -1.69
CA ARG A 242 22.10 -13.50 -2.22
C ARG A 242 20.60 -13.34 -2.46
N TRP A 243 19.92 -14.39 -2.92
CA TRP A 243 18.47 -14.41 -3.12
C TRP A 243 17.73 -14.26 -1.78
N THR A 244 18.15 -14.98 -0.74
CA THR A 244 17.60 -14.85 0.62
C THR A 244 17.82 -13.45 1.16
N ALA A 245 19.04 -12.92 1.04
CA ALA A 245 19.37 -11.55 1.48
C ALA A 245 18.53 -10.48 0.76
N ALA A 246 18.24 -10.67 -0.54
CA ALA A 246 17.39 -9.76 -1.30
C ALA A 246 15.94 -9.76 -0.78
N HIS A 247 15.37 -10.94 -0.50
CA HIS A 247 14.03 -11.04 0.11
C HIS A 247 13.98 -10.47 1.53
N ASP A 248 14.99 -10.74 2.35
CA ASP A 248 15.08 -10.17 3.71
C ASP A 248 15.18 -8.64 3.66
N SER A 249 15.94 -8.09 2.70
CA SER A 249 16.00 -6.65 2.45
C SER A 249 14.64 -6.07 2.04
N ALA A 250 13.91 -6.74 1.12
CA ALA A 250 12.57 -6.33 0.73
C ALA A 250 11.60 -6.35 1.93
N ARG A 251 11.69 -7.37 2.78
CA ARG A 251 10.88 -7.50 4.00
C ARG A 251 11.20 -6.41 5.02
N ALA A 252 12.48 -6.09 5.22
CA ALA A 252 12.91 -5.00 6.10
C ALA A 252 12.37 -3.63 5.62
N ARG A 253 12.32 -3.40 4.30
CA ARG A 253 11.70 -2.20 3.71
C ARG A 253 10.20 -2.17 3.97
N LEU A 254 9.48 -3.27 3.73
CA LEU A 254 8.06 -3.37 4.05
C LEU A 254 7.80 -3.08 5.53
N ALA A 255 8.53 -3.74 6.45
CA ALA A 255 8.39 -3.53 7.88
C ALA A 255 8.61 -2.06 8.30
N SER A 256 9.60 -1.40 7.68
CA SER A 256 9.86 0.02 7.90
C SER A 256 8.73 0.90 7.34
N GLY A 257 8.22 0.59 6.14
CA GLY A 257 7.07 1.26 5.54
C GLY A 257 5.79 1.13 6.39
N MET A 258 5.53 -0.07 6.94
CA MET A 258 4.39 -0.31 7.83
C MET A 258 4.50 0.49 9.14
N ARG A 259 5.72 0.64 9.69
CA ARG A 259 5.99 1.52 10.84
C ARG A 259 5.75 2.99 10.51
N VAL A 260 6.20 3.45 9.34
CA VAL A 260 5.96 4.83 8.85
C VAL A 260 4.48 5.10 8.62
N ALA A 261 3.74 4.11 8.14
CA ALA A 261 2.28 4.18 8.00
C ALA A 261 1.56 4.21 9.37
N ARG A 262 2.26 4.07 10.50
CA ARG A 262 1.72 4.18 11.87
C ARG A 262 0.48 3.31 12.12
N LEU A 263 0.39 2.15 11.49
CA LEU A 263 -0.78 1.27 11.63
C LEU A 263 -0.91 0.63 13.03
N ASN A 264 0.06 0.85 13.91
CA ASN A 264 -0.01 0.41 15.29
C ASN A 264 -1.31 0.93 15.93
N GLN A 265 -2.12 -0.01 16.43
CA GLN A 265 -3.41 0.26 17.05
C GLN A 265 -4.40 0.94 16.10
N LEU A 266 -4.57 0.39 14.89
CA LEU A 266 -5.41 0.96 13.83
C LEU A 266 -6.82 1.33 14.30
N PHE A 267 -7.39 0.57 15.24
CA PHE A 267 -8.71 0.78 15.82
C PHE A 267 -8.69 1.38 17.23
N ALA A 268 -7.61 2.06 17.63
CA ALA A 268 -7.58 2.81 18.87
C ALA A 268 -8.67 3.90 18.88
N ILE A 269 -9.24 4.17 20.06
CA ILE A 269 -10.29 5.19 20.28
C ILE A 269 -9.90 6.54 19.66
N GLY A 270 -8.65 6.99 19.84
CA GLY A 270 -8.18 8.25 19.27
C GLY A 270 -8.16 8.28 17.74
N ARG A 271 -7.93 7.13 17.09
CA ARG A 271 -7.95 6.95 15.64
C ARG A 271 -9.34 6.83 15.04
N LEU A 272 -10.31 6.43 15.86
CA LEU A 272 -11.72 6.36 15.48
C LEU A 272 -12.51 7.59 15.96
N SER A 273 -11.82 8.67 16.34
CA SER A 273 -12.47 9.90 16.76
C SER A 273 -13.07 10.64 15.56
N PRO A 274 -14.30 11.18 15.68
CA PRO A 274 -14.90 12.04 14.65
C PRO A 274 -14.09 13.30 14.35
N ALA A 275 -13.24 13.75 15.29
CA ALA A 275 -12.43 14.96 15.18
C ALA A 275 -11.20 14.82 14.25
N GLY A 276 -11.31 14.01 13.19
CA GLY A 276 -10.28 13.84 12.15
C GLY A 276 -9.38 12.61 12.30
N GLY A 277 -9.52 11.83 13.38
CA GLY A 277 -8.74 10.60 13.57
C GLY A 277 -8.99 9.57 12.46
N VAL A 278 -10.23 9.46 12.00
CA VAL A 278 -10.64 8.50 10.96
C VAL A 278 -9.93 8.81 9.64
N THR A 279 -9.92 10.07 9.22
CA THR A 279 -9.28 10.51 7.98
C THR A 279 -7.77 10.25 8.00
N GLU A 280 -7.08 10.55 9.12
CA GLU A 280 -5.65 10.24 9.28
C GLU A 280 -5.37 8.74 9.21
N THR A 281 -6.23 7.95 9.84
CA THR A 281 -6.12 6.48 9.85
C THR A 281 -6.37 5.90 8.45
N ARG A 282 -7.29 6.48 7.69
CA ARG A 282 -7.56 6.09 6.30
C ARG A 282 -6.37 6.41 5.38
N MET A 283 -5.78 7.59 5.51
CA MET A 283 -4.55 7.93 4.78
C MET A 283 -3.40 6.98 5.14
N SER A 284 -3.24 6.67 6.42
CA SER A 284 -2.27 5.70 6.93
C SER A 284 -2.46 4.31 6.30
N LEU A 285 -3.71 3.85 6.22
CA LEU A 285 -4.05 2.57 5.57
C LEU A 285 -3.74 2.58 4.06
N ALA A 286 -4.02 3.68 3.37
CA ALA A 286 -3.68 3.83 1.95
C ALA A 286 -2.17 3.76 1.71
N VAL A 287 -1.37 4.41 2.57
CA VAL A 287 0.10 4.33 2.55
C VAL A 287 0.57 2.88 2.74
N ALA A 288 0.00 2.17 3.72
CA ALA A 288 0.32 0.76 3.95
C ALA A 288 -0.02 -0.14 2.75
N SER A 289 -1.20 0.05 2.15
CA SER A 289 -1.63 -0.67 0.95
C SER A 289 -0.63 -0.50 -0.19
N ASN A 290 -0.12 0.72 -0.39
CA ASN A 290 0.92 0.97 -1.38
C ASN A 290 2.22 0.21 -1.08
N PHE A 291 2.68 0.18 0.18
CA PHE A 291 3.86 -0.60 0.55
C PHE A 291 3.68 -2.10 0.33
N VAL A 292 2.50 -2.66 0.63
CA VAL A 292 2.18 -4.07 0.35
C VAL A 292 2.27 -4.36 -1.15
N ARG A 293 1.72 -3.48 -1.99
CA ARG A 293 1.80 -3.61 -3.45
C ARG A 293 3.24 -3.57 -3.96
N VAL A 294 4.02 -2.57 -3.54
CA VAL A 294 5.43 -2.41 -3.94
C VAL A 294 6.26 -3.60 -3.50
N TYR A 295 6.06 -4.10 -2.27
CA TYR A 295 6.74 -5.29 -1.77
C TYR A 295 6.46 -6.52 -2.65
N ARG A 296 5.20 -6.81 -2.97
CA ARG A 296 4.84 -7.94 -3.83
C ARG A 296 5.42 -7.83 -5.23
N GLN A 297 5.47 -6.62 -5.79
CA GLN A 297 6.13 -6.37 -7.08
C GLN A 297 7.64 -6.64 -6.97
N GLN A 298 8.29 -6.18 -5.91
CA GLN A 298 9.70 -6.40 -5.66
C GLN A 298 10.03 -7.89 -5.49
N GLN A 299 9.22 -8.67 -4.76
CA GLN A 299 9.42 -10.11 -4.62
C GLN A 299 9.42 -10.84 -5.97
N ARG A 300 8.46 -10.49 -6.86
CA ARG A 300 8.39 -11.08 -8.20
C ARG A 300 9.60 -10.71 -9.05
N ALA A 301 10.06 -9.46 -8.96
CA ALA A 301 11.26 -9.01 -9.66
C ALA A 301 12.50 -9.77 -9.18
N ILE A 302 12.70 -9.88 -7.86
CA ILE A 302 13.79 -10.68 -7.26
C ILE A 302 13.75 -12.11 -7.79
N ASP A 303 12.60 -12.78 -7.74
CA ASP A 303 12.50 -14.17 -8.18
C ASP A 303 12.79 -14.34 -9.68
N TYR A 304 12.34 -13.40 -10.51
CA TYR A 304 12.62 -13.39 -11.94
C TYR A 304 14.11 -13.20 -12.24
N ASP A 305 14.72 -12.15 -11.70
CA ASP A 305 16.12 -11.79 -11.96
C ASP A 305 17.09 -12.88 -11.51
N PHE A 306 16.81 -13.49 -10.36
CA PHE A 306 17.62 -14.58 -9.83
C PHE A 306 17.39 -15.89 -10.58
N GLN A 307 16.16 -16.17 -11.04
CA GLN A 307 15.89 -17.35 -11.87
C GLN A 307 16.60 -17.25 -13.22
N ASP A 308 16.61 -16.08 -13.86
CA ASP A 308 17.33 -15.84 -15.11
C ASP A 308 18.85 -15.99 -14.92
N SER A 309 19.40 -15.34 -13.89
CA SER A 309 20.82 -15.44 -13.52
C SER A 309 21.24 -16.89 -13.23
N PHE A 310 20.39 -17.65 -12.55
CA PHE A 310 20.63 -19.06 -12.26
C PHE A 310 20.66 -19.91 -13.53
N VAL A 311 19.71 -19.72 -14.45
CA VAL A 311 19.66 -20.46 -15.72
C VAL A 311 20.90 -20.14 -16.58
N ALA A 312 21.28 -18.87 -16.67
CA ALA A 312 22.47 -18.45 -17.40
C ALA A 312 23.75 -19.06 -16.82
N ALA A 313 23.94 -18.97 -15.49
CA ALA A 313 25.11 -19.51 -14.81
C ALA A 313 25.16 -21.05 -14.87
N SER A 314 24.02 -21.72 -14.73
CA SER A 314 23.91 -23.18 -14.84
C SER A 314 24.33 -23.67 -16.23
N LYS A 315 23.93 -22.94 -17.28
CA LYS A 315 24.32 -23.26 -18.65
C LYS A 315 25.80 -23.00 -18.91
N GLN A 316 26.32 -21.87 -18.42
CA GLN A 316 27.73 -21.49 -18.61
C GLN A 316 28.70 -22.44 -17.89
N GLN A 317 28.35 -22.89 -16.69
CA GLN A 317 29.22 -23.70 -15.85
C GLN A 317 28.96 -25.21 -15.95
N GLY A 318 27.94 -25.64 -16.70
CA GLY A 318 27.60 -27.06 -16.87
C GLY A 318 27.29 -27.76 -15.54
N TRP A 319 26.51 -27.11 -14.65
CA TRP A 319 26.21 -27.68 -13.34
C TRP A 319 25.50 -29.03 -13.43
N ALA A 320 25.98 -30.00 -12.63
CA ALA A 320 25.32 -31.29 -12.48
C ALA A 320 23.92 -31.14 -11.85
N PRO A 321 22.94 -32.00 -12.21
CA PRO A 321 21.57 -31.93 -11.68
C PRO A 321 21.48 -31.95 -10.15
N GLU A 322 22.39 -32.66 -9.48
CA GLU A 322 22.45 -32.73 -8.03
C GLU A 322 22.71 -31.36 -7.38
N ARG A 323 23.59 -30.53 -7.98
CA ARG A 323 23.88 -29.17 -7.50
C ARG A 323 22.70 -28.23 -7.73
N VAL A 324 21.95 -28.46 -8.80
CA VAL A 324 20.79 -27.67 -9.18
C VAL A 324 19.57 -27.99 -8.30
N ARG A 325 19.52 -29.18 -7.69
CA ARG A 325 18.42 -29.60 -6.81
C ARG A 325 18.17 -28.63 -5.67
N ASP A 326 19.24 -28.12 -5.03
CA ASP A 326 19.13 -27.21 -3.90
C ASP A 326 18.45 -25.88 -4.29
N TRP A 327 18.65 -25.41 -5.53
CA TRP A 327 17.98 -24.22 -6.06
C TRP A 327 16.47 -24.39 -6.18
N TYR A 328 16.03 -25.57 -6.60
CA TYR A 328 14.60 -25.89 -6.75
C TYR A 328 13.94 -26.28 -5.43
N ALA A 329 14.72 -26.72 -4.44
CA ALA A 329 14.27 -27.01 -3.09
C ALA A 329 14.17 -25.76 -2.19
N LYS A 330 14.45 -24.55 -2.71
CA LYS A 330 14.36 -23.32 -1.93
C LYS A 330 12.94 -23.10 -1.39
N PRO A 331 12.77 -22.66 -0.13
CA PRO A 331 11.46 -22.42 0.44
C PRO A 331 10.75 -21.27 -0.29
N ALA A 332 9.43 -21.34 -0.44
CA ALA A 332 8.67 -20.21 -1.00
C ALA A 332 8.74 -19.00 -0.05
N GLN A 333 9.24 -17.86 -0.53
CA GLN A 333 9.25 -16.59 0.22
C GLN A 333 8.00 -15.75 -0.04
N GLN A 334 7.21 -16.11 -1.05
CA GLN A 334 5.98 -15.42 -1.41
C GLN A 334 4.82 -15.90 -0.54
N GLU A 335 3.91 -14.98 -0.22
CA GLU A 335 2.61 -15.32 0.36
C GLU A 335 1.88 -16.30 -0.57
N THR A 336 1.19 -17.28 0.03
CA THR A 336 0.27 -18.12 -0.74
C THR A 336 -0.80 -17.25 -1.40
N VAL A 337 -1.32 -17.69 -2.55
CA VAL A 337 -2.33 -16.92 -3.30
C VAL A 337 -3.57 -16.64 -2.44
N SER A 338 -3.97 -17.58 -1.58
CA SER A 338 -5.08 -17.42 -0.64
C SER A 338 -4.81 -16.34 0.41
N LEU A 339 -3.62 -16.35 1.03
CA LEU A 339 -3.23 -15.35 2.02
C LEU A 339 -3.09 -13.96 1.40
N ALA A 340 -2.59 -13.91 0.15
CA ALA A 340 -2.47 -12.68 -0.60
C ALA A 340 -3.84 -12.05 -0.89
N ALA A 341 -4.83 -12.88 -1.25
CA ALA A 341 -6.22 -12.46 -1.45
C ALA A 341 -6.88 -11.98 -0.15
N LEU A 342 -6.68 -12.71 0.96
CA LEU A 342 -7.17 -12.29 2.28
C LEU A 342 -6.57 -10.94 2.71
N THR A 343 -5.30 -10.70 2.43
CA THR A 343 -4.63 -9.42 2.73
C THR A 343 -5.31 -8.26 1.99
N THR A 344 -5.56 -8.43 0.68
CA THR A 344 -6.24 -7.42 -0.13
C THR A 344 -7.65 -7.16 0.38
N SER A 345 -8.42 -8.24 0.63
CA SER A 345 -9.79 -8.12 1.14
C SER A 345 -9.84 -7.43 2.51
N LEU A 346 -8.90 -7.74 3.40
CA LEU A 346 -8.82 -7.11 4.72
C LEU A 346 -8.58 -5.60 4.61
N ILE A 347 -7.65 -5.17 3.74
CA ILE A 347 -7.39 -3.74 3.50
C ILE A 347 -8.65 -3.04 2.96
N GLU A 348 -9.33 -3.63 1.97
CA GLU A 348 -10.56 -3.08 1.38
C GLU A 348 -11.70 -2.96 2.40
N GLN A 349 -11.88 -3.98 3.24
CA GLN A 349 -12.90 -3.98 4.29
C GLN A 349 -12.60 -2.92 5.36
N MET A 350 -11.33 -2.75 5.74
CA MET A 350 -10.91 -1.70 6.66
C MET A 350 -11.11 -0.30 6.07
N ASP A 351 -10.77 -0.09 4.79
CA ASP A 351 -11.03 1.20 4.11
C ASP A 351 -12.53 1.48 4.03
N SER A 352 -13.35 0.46 3.75
CA SER A 352 -14.81 0.58 3.72
C SER A 352 -15.38 0.96 5.09
N LEU A 353 -14.88 0.36 6.17
CA LEU A 353 -15.28 0.70 7.54
C LEU A 353 -14.89 2.14 7.89
N LEU A 354 -13.65 2.53 7.60
CA LEU A 354 -13.17 3.89 7.85
C LEU A 354 -13.92 4.92 7.00
N GLY A 355 -14.22 4.61 5.74
CA GLY A 355 -15.02 5.47 4.87
C GLY A 355 -16.45 5.66 5.37
N MET A 356 -17.07 4.62 5.94
CA MET A 356 -18.39 4.74 6.56
C MET A 356 -18.33 5.59 7.84
N LEU A 357 -17.31 5.41 8.69
CA LEU A 357 -17.13 6.26 9.87
C LEU A 357 -16.87 7.73 9.50
N ASP A 358 -16.10 7.99 8.43
CA ASP A 358 -15.83 9.33 7.91
C ASP A 358 -17.12 9.99 7.39
N ALA A 359 -17.99 9.22 6.71
CA ALA A 359 -19.30 9.68 6.26
C ALA A 359 -20.29 10.00 7.41
N GLN A 360 -20.08 9.40 8.58
CA GLN A 360 -20.87 9.61 9.80
C GLN A 360 -20.15 10.54 10.79
N ALA A 361 -19.17 11.32 10.33
CA ALA A 361 -18.44 12.24 11.20
C ALA A 361 -19.39 13.24 11.88
N GLY A 362 -19.42 13.21 13.22
CA GLY A 362 -20.28 14.06 14.05
C GLY A 362 -21.62 13.43 14.45
N THR A 363 -22.04 12.34 13.80
CA THR A 363 -23.31 11.62 14.08
C THR A 363 -23.11 10.31 14.84
N TYR A 364 -21.86 9.99 15.22
CA TYR A 364 -21.57 8.90 16.16
C TYR A 364 -20.76 9.39 17.35
N THR A 365 -20.96 8.72 18.48
CA THR A 365 -20.18 8.92 19.70
C THR A 365 -19.46 7.63 20.08
N LEU A 366 -18.20 7.78 20.51
CA LEU A 366 -17.35 6.66 20.89
C LEU A 366 -17.16 6.68 22.41
N THR A 367 -17.59 5.62 23.10
CA THR A 367 -17.46 5.50 24.55
C THR A 367 -16.72 4.23 24.92
N LYS A 368 -15.48 4.34 25.41
CA LYS A 368 -14.60 3.22 25.80
C LYS A 368 -14.44 2.15 24.71
N ASN A 369 -15.40 1.22 24.58
CA ASN A 369 -15.39 0.12 23.61
C ASN A 369 -16.72 -0.04 22.87
N THR A 370 -17.61 0.94 22.97
CA THR A 370 -18.87 0.99 22.23
C THR A 370 -18.90 2.22 21.32
N ILE A 371 -19.53 2.05 20.17
CA ILE A 371 -19.83 3.10 19.21
C ILE A 371 -21.35 3.23 19.12
N LYS A 372 -21.86 4.43 19.34
CA LYS A 372 -23.28 4.77 19.21
C LYS A 372 -23.44 5.60 17.97
N PHE A 373 -24.31 5.18 17.06
CA PHE A 373 -24.69 5.94 15.88
C PHE A 373 -26.06 6.57 16.13
N GLU A 374 -26.24 7.82 15.68
CA GLU A 374 -27.57 8.45 15.64
C GLU A 374 -28.48 7.77 14.59
N GLU A 375 -27.89 7.33 13.48
CA GLU A 375 -28.60 6.65 12.41
C GLU A 375 -28.59 5.11 12.59
N PRO A 376 -29.75 4.44 12.66
CA PRO A 376 -29.81 2.98 12.84
C PRO A 376 -29.23 2.21 11.64
N GLY A 377 -29.35 2.76 10.43
CA GLY A 377 -28.75 2.18 9.22
C GLY A 377 -27.23 2.11 9.29
N ALA A 378 -26.58 3.15 9.85
CA ALA A 378 -25.14 3.19 10.03
C ALA A 378 -24.65 2.15 11.05
N ALA A 379 -25.38 1.95 12.16
CA ALA A 379 -25.08 0.91 13.14
C ALA A 379 -25.13 -0.50 12.52
N LEU A 380 -26.15 -0.79 11.71
CA LEU A 380 -26.25 -2.06 10.97
C LEU A 380 -25.11 -2.23 9.98
N ALA A 381 -24.79 -1.21 9.18
CA ALA A 381 -23.69 -1.25 8.22
C ALA A 381 -22.33 -1.49 8.90
N TYR A 382 -22.07 -0.78 10.01
CA TYR A 382 -20.86 -0.95 10.81
C TYR A 382 -20.74 -2.37 11.38
N SER A 383 -21.81 -2.90 11.98
CA SER A 383 -21.79 -4.25 12.58
C SER A 383 -21.54 -5.33 11.52
N ALA A 384 -22.11 -5.17 10.31
CA ALA A 384 -21.87 -6.06 9.18
C ALA A 384 -20.40 -6.02 8.70
N LEU A 385 -19.81 -4.83 8.56
CA LEU A 385 -18.40 -4.67 8.19
C LEU A 385 -17.46 -5.23 9.26
N ARG A 386 -17.74 -4.94 10.53
CA ARG A 386 -17.00 -5.48 11.67
C ARG A 386 -16.98 -7.00 11.67
N THR A 387 -18.12 -7.64 11.41
CA THR A 387 -18.23 -9.10 11.37
C THR A 387 -17.40 -9.70 10.23
N ARG A 388 -17.42 -9.08 9.04
CA ARG A 388 -16.58 -9.49 7.90
C ARG A 388 -15.09 -9.35 8.18
N ILE A 389 -14.67 -8.25 8.82
CA ILE A 389 -13.26 -8.03 9.18
C ILE A 389 -12.80 -9.11 10.16
N ILE A 390 -13.61 -9.42 11.19
CA ILE A 390 -13.29 -10.49 12.16
C ILE A 390 -13.16 -11.84 11.45
N ALA A 391 -14.13 -12.20 10.61
CA ALA A 391 -14.08 -13.45 9.86
C ALA A 391 -12.86 -13.56 8.94
N THR A 392 -12.45 -12.46 8.30
CA THR A 392 -11.25 -12.39 7.44
C THR A 392 -9.97 -12.54 8.26
N VAL A 393 -9.89 -11.89 9.43
CA VAL A 393 -8.77 -12.02 10.38
C VAL A 393 -8.65 -13.45 10.89
N ASP A 394 -9.76 -14.08 11.28
CA ASP A 394 -9.74 -15.46 11.78
C ASP A 394 -9.37 -16.45 10.67
N SER A 395 -9.86 -16.24 9.45
CA SER A 395 -9.45 -17.01 8.27
C SER A 395 -7.96 -16.86 7.97
N ALA A 396 -7.42 -15.64 8.09
CA ALA A 396 -6.00 -15.38 7.89
C ALA A 396 -5.13 -16.08 8.94
N LYS A 397 -5.54 -16.05 10.22
CA LYS A 397 -4.87 -16.78 11.30
C LYS A 397 -4.91 -18.29 11.07
N ALA A 398 -6.05 -18.84 10.67
CA ALA A 398 -6.19 -20.26 10.38
C ALA A 398 -5.30 -20.72 9.20
N GLN A 399 -4.97 -19.82 8.28
CA GLN A 399 -4.05 -20.07 7.16
C GLN A 399 -2.57 -19.80 7.48
N GLY A 400 -2.20 -19.64 8.75
CA GLY A 400 -0.83 -19.41 9.16
C GLY A 400 -0.33 -17.98 8.94
N GLY A 401 -1.25 -17.01 8.90
CA GLY A 401 -0.92 -15.61 8.60
C GLY A 401 -0.04 -14.92 9.65
N LEU A 402 0.06 -15.47 10.87
CA LEU A 402 0.92 -14.95 11.93
C LEU A 402 2.35 -15.47 11.81
N GLU A 403 2.51 -16.71 11.35
CA GLU A 403 3.78 -17.39 11.15
C GLU A 403 4.45 -16.93 9.84
N HIS A 404 3.64 -16.47 8.87
CA HIS A 404 4.15 -15.99 7.60
C HIS A 404 4.86 -14.64 7.73
N THR A 405 6.06 -14.50 7.17
CA THR A 405 6.86 -13.26 7.26
C THR A 405 6.47 -12.19 6.22
N GLY A 406 5.19 -12.15 5.84
CA GLY A 406 4.65 -11.34 4.75
C GLY A 406 3.74 -10.19 5.21
N PRO A 407 3.22 -9.38 4.28
CA PRO A 407 2.20 -8.35 4.52
C PRO A 407 1.11 -8.70 5.53
N MET A 408 0.54 -9.92 5.45
CA MET A 408 -0.53 -10.33 6.35
C MET A 408 -0.12 -10.27 7.82
N SER A 409 1.09 -10.73 8.17
CA SER A 409 1.55 -10.71 9.57
C SER A 409 1.64 -9.29 10.13
N PHE A 410 2.12 -8.33 9.33
CA PHE A 410 2.19 -6.92 9.74
C PHE A 410 0.81 -6.32 9.94
N LEU A 411 -0.18 -6.68 9.10
CA LEU A 411 -1.56 -6.24 9.27
C LEU A 411 -2.20 -6.85 10.51
N LEU A 412 -2.01 -8.15 10.75
CA LEU A 412 -2.51 -8.82 11.95
C LEU A 412 -1.87 -8.24 13.22
N GLN A 413 -0.59 -7.91 13.18
CA GLN A 413 0.11 -7.24 14.27
C GLN A 413 -0.40 -5.80 14.50
N ALA A 414 -0.66 -5.06 13.42
CA ALA A 414 -1.20 -3.70 13.47
C ALA A 414 -2.62 -3.65 14.05
N ILE A 415 -3.47 -4.62 13.66
CA ILE A 415 -4.80 -4.84 14.27
C ILE A 415 -4.64 -5.27 15.73
N GLY A 416 -3.62 -6.08 16.04
CA GLY A 416 -3.18 -6.43 17.38
C GLY A 416 -4.30 -6.97 18.26
N THR A 417 -4.35 -6.49 19.51
CA THR A 417 -5.45 -6.73 20.45
C THR A 417 -6.59 -5.72 20.34
N THR A 418 -6.43 -4.67 19.53
CA THR A 418 -7.45 -3.63 19.36
C THR A 418 -8.67 -4.21 18.65
N ARG A 419 -9.67 -4.57 19.44
CA ARG A 419 -10.97 -5.01 18.93
C ARG A 419 -11.73 -3.80 18.43
N LEU A 420 -12.37 -3.95 17.27
CA LEU A 420 -13.36 -2.99 16.80
C LEU A 420 -14.45 -2.80 17.87
N PRO A 421 -14.78 -1.54 18.24
CA PRO A 421 -15.85 -1.23 19.17
C PRO A 421 -17.16 -1.91 18.81
N LEU A 422 -17.97 -2.26 19.81
CA LEU A 422 -19.30 -2.83 19.60
C LEU A 422 -20.28 -1.71 19.24
N ALA A 423 -21.13 -1.92 18.25
CA ALA A 423 -22.27 -1.03 18.02
C ALA A 423 -23.30 -1.25 19.13
N SER A 424 -23.85 -0.17 19.69
CA SER A 424 -24.91 -0.21 20.71
C SER A 424 -26.14 0.53 20.28
#